data_AF-A0A519HED3-F1
#
_entry.id   AF-A0A519HED3-F1
#
_cell.length_a   1.000
_cell.length_b   1.000
_cell.length_c   1.000
_cell.angle_alpha   90.00
_cell.angle_beta   90.00
_cell.angle_gamma   90.00
#
_symmetry.space_group_name_H-M   'P 1'
#
loop_
_entity.id
_entity.type
_entity.pdbx_description
1 polymer ?
#
loop_
_entity_poly.entity_id
_entity_poly.type
_entity_poly.pdbx_seq_one_letter_code
_entity_poly.pdbx_strand_id
1 'polypeptide(L)'
;MPSTAFSSVKLPAALVDKAREAAQPMRRSVASQIEYWATLGQALENAGLSTQDSQALLAREERASYAVKTPALSSELDGLHGHVLALAQSGALAERAKAAVAENRAKAAPGGRSRKAA
;
A
#
# COMPACT_ATOMS: atom_id res chain seq x y z
N MET A 1 -44.33 -11.69 -22.63
CA MET A 1 -42.87 -11.67 -22.81
C MET A 1 -42.35 -10.46 -22.07
N PRO A 2 -41.58 -10.59 -20.97
CA PRO A 2 -40.95 -9.42 -20.36
C PRO A 2 -40.01 -8.81 -21.40
N SER A 3 -40.26 -7.56 -21.78
CA SER A 3 -39.36 -6.80 -22.64
C SER A 3 -38.09 -6.52 -21.84
N THR A 4 -36.97 -7.10 -22.26
CA THR A 4 -35.65 -6.75 -21.72
C THR A 4 -35.27 -5.38 -22.23
N ALA A 5 -35.40 -4.37 -21.36
CA ALA A 5 -34.93 -3.02 -21.64
C ALA A 5 -33.40 -3.00 -21.56
N PHE A 6 -32.73 -2.74 -22.68
CA PHE A 6 -31.27 -2.60 -22.73
C PHE A 6 -30.86 -1.19 -22.36
N SER A 7 -29.88 -1.05 -21.47
CA SER A 7 -29.24 0.22 -21.11
C SER A 7 -27.75 0.16 -21.46
N SER A 8 -27.22 1.25 -22.02
CA SER A 8 -25.79 1.35 -22.35
C SER A 8 -25.05 2.01 -21.18
N VAL A 9 -24.08 1.31 -20.62
CA VAL A 9 -23.24 1.78 -19.51
C VAL A 9 -21.80 1.91 -19.99
N LYS A 10 -21.15 3.05 -19.70
CA LYS A 10 -19.72 3.23 -19.97
C LYS A 10 -18.92 2.54 -18.87
N LEU A 11 -18.06 1.60 -19.27
CA LEU A 11 -17.19 0.86 -18.37
C LEU A 11 -15.72 1.19 -18.66
N PRO A 12 -14.85 1.19 -17.63
CA PRO A 12 -13.41 1.32 -17.84
C PRO A 12 -12.86 0.21 -18.75
N ALA A 13 -11.94 0.56 -19.66
CA ALA A 13 -11.35 -0.39 -20.60
C ALA A 13 -10.72 -1.60 -19.89
N ALA A 14 -9.98 -1.37 -18.80
CA ALA A 14 -9.35 -2.44 -18.03
C ALA A 14 -10.35 -3.48 -17.49
N LEU A 15 -11.58 -3.07 -17.14
CA LEU A 15 -12.63 -3.99 -16.71
C LEU A 15 -13.14 -4.82 -17.89
N VAL A 16 -13.35 -4.16 -19.04
CA VAL A 16 -13.78 -4.81 -20.28
C VAL A 16 -12.76 -5.86 -20.73
N ASP A 17 -11.47 -5.57 -20.62
CA ASP A 17 -10.40 -6.50 -20.97
C ASP A 17 -10.37 -7.73 -20.04
N LYS A 18 -10.47 -7.52 -18.72
CA LYS A 18 -10.60 -8.63 -17.75
C LYS A 18 -11.83 -9.51 -18.06
N ALA A 19 -12.96 -8.88 -18.34
CA ALA A 19 -14.18 -9.60 -18.70
C ALA A 19 -14.02 -10.37 -20.01
N ARG A 20 -13.32 -9.81 -21.00
CA ARG A 20 -13.00 -10.49 -22.26
C ARG A 20 -12.14 -11.72 -22.03
N GLU A 21 -11.05 -11.58 -21.28
CA GLU A 21 -10.15 -12.69 -20.96
C GLU A 21 -10.87 -13.83 -20.25
N ALA A 22 -11.69 -13.51 -19.24
CA ALA A 22 -12.48 -14.49 -18.51
C ALA A 22 -13.58 -15.15 -19.37
N ALA A 23 -14.10 -14.44 -20.38
CA ALA A 23 -15.15 -14.94 -21.25
C ALA A 23 -14.63 -15.90 -22.35
N GLN A 24 -13.37 -15.75 -22.78
CA GLN A 24 -12.76 -16.51 -23.88
C GLN A 24 -12.86 -18.05 -23.69
N PRO A 25 -12.47 -18.63 -22.54
CA PRO A 25 -12.53 -20.08 -22.34
C PRO A 25 -13.94 -20.63 -22.43
N MET A 26 -14.92 -19.85 -22.01
CA MET A 26 -16.33 -20.23 -21.98
C MET A 26 -17.08 -19.87 -23.26
N ARG A 27 -16.39 -19.26 -24.25
CA ARG A 27 -16.98 -18.71 -25.49
C ARG A 27 -18.19 -17.80 -25.23
N ARG A 28 -18.14 -17.03 -24.15
CA ARG A 28 -19.20 -16.10 -23.75
C ARG A 28 -18.95 -14.71 -24.33
N SER A 29 -20.00 -13.91 -24.45
CA SER A 29 -19.84 -12.48 -24.73
C SER A 29 -19.32 -11.77 -23.47
N VAL A 30 -18.67 -10.61 -23.66
CA VAL A 30 -18.23 -9.76 -22.53
C VAL A 30 -19.41 -9.34 -21.66
N ALA A 31 -20.55 -8.98 -22.28
CA ALA A 31 -21.76 -8.60 -21.56
C ALA A 31 -22.28 -9.76 -20.69
N SER A 32 -22.36 -10.97 -21.26
CA SER A 32 -22.79 -12.18 -20.53
C SER A 32 -21.83 -12.54 -19.40
N GLN A 33 -20.52 -12.28 -19.57
CA GLN A 33 -19.55 -12.50 -18.50
C GLN A 33 -19.72 -11.53 -17.35
N ILE A 34 -20.00 -10.25 -17.64
CA ILE A 34 -20.28 -9.24 -16.62
C ILE A 34 -21.59 -9.56 -15.87
N GLU A 35 -22.64 -9.96 -16.59
CA GLU A 35 -23.91 -10.42 -16.01
C GLU A 35 -23.71 -11.62 -15.08
N TYR A 36 -22.87 -12.57 -15.50
CA TYR A 36 -22.52 -13.73 -14.68
C TYR A 36 -21.81 -13.31 -13.37
N TRP A 37 -20.83 -12.42 -13.42
CA TRP A 37 -20.17 -11.91 -12.22
C TRP A 37 -21.13 -11.16 -11.28
N ALA A 38 -22.04 -10.36 -11.82
CA ALA A 38 -23.06 -9.68 -11.02
C ALA A 38 -23.98 -10.68 -10.31
N THR A 39 -24.41 -11.71 -11.03
CA THR A 39 -25.27 -12.78 -10.49
C THR A 39 -24.54 -13.57 -9.40
N LEU A 40 -23.25 -13.87 -9.62
CA LEU A 40 -22.39 -14.54 -8.64
C LEU A 40 -22.25 -13.70 -7.37
N GLY A 41 -21.96 -12.41 -7.51
CA GLY A 41 -21.85 -11.48 -6.37
C GLY A 41 -23.13 -11.46 -5.54
N GLN A 42 -24.29 -11.32 -6.18
CA GLN A 42 -25.58 -11.34 -5.49
C GLN A 42 -25.84 -12.67 -4.76
N ALA A 43 -25.49 -13.80 -5.38
CA ALA A 43 -25.65 -15.11 -4.76
C ALA A 43 -24.74 -15.27 -3.53
N LEU A 44 -23.52 -14.76 -3.57
CA LEU A 44 -22.58 -14.77 -2.44
C LEU A 44 -23.07 -13.91 -1.27
N GLU A 45 -23.61 -12.73 -1.56
CA GLU A 45 -24.22 -11.86 -0.52
C GLU A 45 -25.43 -12.55 0.13
N ASN A 46 -26.30 -13.16 -0.68
CA ASN A 46 -27.45 -13.92 -0.18
C ASN A 46 -27.03 -15.15 0.63
N ALA A 47 -25.87 -15.74 0.32
CA ALA A 47 -25.28 -16.84 1.09
C ALA A 47 -24.63 -16.39 2.41
N GLY A 48 -24.65 -15.09 2.72
CA GLY A 48 -24.16 -14.55 3.99
C GLY A 48 -22.68 -14.18 3.99
N LEU A 49 -22.00 -14.15 2.84
CA LEU A 49 -20.69 -13.51 2.76
C LEU A 49 -20.90 -12.01 2.93
N SER A 50 -20.46 -11.45 4.07
CA SER A 50 -20.68 -10.03 4.31
C SER A 50 -19.94 -9.21 3.26
N THR A 51 -20.51 -8.07 2.90
CA THR A 51 -19.87 -7.12 1.99
C THR A 51 -18.50 -6.68 2.52
N GLN A 52 -18.34 -6.63 3.84
CA GLN A 52 -17.06 -6.33 4.50
C GLN A 52 -16.03 -7.45 4.28
N ASP A 53 -16.42 -8.71 4.35
CA ASP A 53 -15.53 -9.85 4.10
C ASP A 53 -15.09 -9.90 2.64
N SER A 54 -16.01 -9.63 1.71
CA SER A 54 -15.71 -9.50 0.29
C SER A 54 -14.72 -8.35 0.03
N GLN A 55 -14.90 -7.19 0.66
CA GLN A 55 -13.96 -6.08 0.57
C GLN A 55 -12.59 -6.40 1.18
N ALA A 56 -12.56 -7.11 2.31
CA ALA A 56 -11.31 -7.54 2.94
C ALA A 56 -10.53 -8.50 2.04
N LEU A 57 -11.23 -9.41 1.34
CA LEU A 57 -10.64 -10.31 0.35
C LEU A 57 -10.09 -9.56 -0.86
N LEU A 58 -10.87 -8.64 -1.44
CA LEU A 58 -10.43 -7.80 -2.56
C LEU A 58 -9.20 -6.96 -2.18
N ALA A 59 -9.22 -6.32 -1.01
CA ALA A 59 -8.08 -5.53 -0.52
C ALA A 59 -6.84 -6.39 -0.25
N ARG A 60 -7.01 -7.69 0.04
CA ARG A 60 -5.90 -8.64 0.19
C ARG A 60 -5.34 -9.06 -1.17
N GLU A 61 -6.20 -9.31 -2.15
CA GLU A 61 -5.81 -9.64 -3.52
C GLU A 61 -5.08 -8.47 -4.21
N GLU A 62 -5.59 -7.25 -4.04
CA GLU A 62 -4.92 -6.03 -4.52
C GLU A 62 -3.54 -5.89 -3.87
N ARG A 63 -3.44 -6.02 -2.54
CA ARG A 63 -2.14 -5.99 -1.84
C ARG A 63 -1.19 -7.09 -2.31
N ALA A 64 -1.67 -8.31 -2.56
CA ALA A 64 -0.84 -9.39 -3.10
C ALA A 64 -0.33 -9.04 -4.52
N SER A 65 -1.18 -8.43 -5.35
CA SER A 65 -0.80 -7.96 -6.68
C SER A 65 0.24 -6.83 -6.64
N TYR A 66 0.20 -5.97 -5.63
CA TYR A 66 1.25 -4.97 -5.37
C TYR A 66 2.51 -5.59 -4.74
N ALA A 67 2.39 -6.63 -3.92
CA ALA A 67 3.54 -7.31 -3.30
C ALA A 67 4.39 -8.08 -4.32
N VAL A 68 3.79 -8.61 -5.38
CA VAL A 68 4.53 -9.20 -6.52
C VAL A 68 5.32 -8.13 -7.29
N LYS A 69 4.94 -6.84 -7.19
CA LYS A 69 5.63 -5.69 -7.79
C LYS A 69 6.63 -5.00 -6.86
N THR A 70 6.69 -5.34 -5.57
CA THR A 70 7.85 -4.95 -4.77
C THR A 70 9.02 -5.80 -5.25
N PRO A 71 10.04 -5.23 -5.92
CA PRO A 71 11.28 -5.96 -6.13
C PRO A 71 11.77 -6.37 -4.74
N ALA A 72 12.30 -7.59 -4.62
CA ALA A 72 13.06 -7.96 -3.44
C ALA A 72 14.01 -6.78 -3.14
N LEU A 73 13.95 -6.24 -1.92
CA LEU A 73 14.80 -5.11 -1.51
C LEU A 73 16.21 -5.49 -1.98
N SER A 74 16.83 -4.63 -2.78
CA SER A 74 18.17 -4.90 -3.31
C SER A 74 19.06 -5.30 -2.13
N SER A 75 19.93 -6.30 -2.29
CA SER A 75 20.80 -6.80 -1.20
C SER A 75 21.56 -5.68 -0.48
N GLU A 76 21.85 -4.58 -1.18
CA GLU A 76 22.41 -3.35 -0.62
C GLU A 76 21.52 -2.67 0.43
N LEU A 77 20.21 -2.66 0.24
CA LEU A 77 19.23 -2.05 1.14
C LEU A 77 19.02 -2.90 2.40
N ASP A 78 19.03 -4.23 2.26
CA ASP A 78 19.04 -5.15 3.42
C ASP A 78 20.34 -5.01 4.21
N GLY A 79 21.48 -4.87 3.53
CA GLY A 79 22.76 -4.58 4.16
C GLY A 79 22.75 -3.25 4.91
N LEU A 80 22.17 -2.20 4.32
CA LEU A 80 22.02 -0.90 4.96
C LEU A 80 21.11 -0.97 6.19
N HIS A 81 19.97 -1.66 6.09
CA HIS A 81 19.05 -1.87 7.21
C HIS A 81 19.73 -2.58 8.38
N GLY A 82 20.47 -3.67 8.10
CA GLY A 82 21.23 -4.39 9.10
C GLY A 82 22.30 -3.52 9.78
N HIS A 83 22.99 -2.69 8.99
CA HIS A 83 24.00 -1.76 9.52
C HIS A 83 23.37 -0.72 10.45
N VAL A 84 22.22 -0.14 10.10
CA VAL A 84 21.50 0.83 10.94
C VAL A 84 21.05 0.19 12.25
N LEU A 85 20.52 -1.03 12.22
CA LEU A 85 20.14 -1.76 13.42
C LEU A 85 21.34 -2.07 14.33
N ALA A 86 22.46 -2.51 13.74
CA ALA A 86 23.69 -2.75 14.48
C ALA A 86 24.22 -1.46 15.13
N LEU A 87 24.16 -0.33 14.42
CA LEU A 87 24.54 0.98 14.97
C LEU A 87 23.63 1.41 16.13
N ALA A 88 22.33 1.16 16.01
CA ALA A 88 21.36 1.44 17.07
C ALA A 88 21.61 0.57 18.31
N GLN A 89 21.85 -0.73 18.13
CA GLN A 89 22.13 -1.67 19.23
C GLN A 89 23.49 -1.42 19.90
N SER A 90 24.49 -0.98 19.14
CA SER A 90 25.82 -0.64 19.67
C SER A 90 25.84 0.61 20.56
N GLY A 91 24.75 1.39 20.59
CA GLY A 91 24.69 2.65 21.34
C GLY A 91 25.51 3.80 20.72
N ALA A 92 26.23 3.56 19.62
CA ALA A 92 27.05 4.57 18.93
C ALA A 92 26.23 5.79 18.49
N LEU A 93 24.96 5.59 18.10
CA LEU A 93 24.05 6.67 17.71
C LEU A 93 23.69 7.56 18.91
N ALA A 94 23.52 6.97 20.09
CA ALA A 94 23.26 7.70 21.33
C ALA A 94 24.49 8.51 21.78
N GLU A 95 25.70 7.94 21.67
CA GLU A 95 26.95 8.65 21.97
C GLU A 95 27.17 9.83 21.00
N ARG A 96 26.92 9.62 19.69
CA ARG A 96 26.99 10.69 18.69
C ARG A 96 26.00 11.82 18.99
N ALA A 97 24.77 11.48 19.40
CA ALA A 97 23.76 12.46 19.79
C ALA A 97 24.18 13.27 21.02
N LYS A 98 24.72 12.62 22.06
CA LYS A 98 25.25 13.32 23.25
C LYS A 98 26.38 14.27 22.88
N ALA A 99 27.33 13.83 22.03
CA ALA A 99 28.42 14.67 21.56
C ALA A 99 27.91 15.91 20.78
N ALA A 100 26.93 15.72 19.89
CA ALA A 100 26.32 16.82 19.14
C ALA A 100 25.59 17.82 20.04
N VAL A 101 24.89 17.35 21.09
CA VAL A 101 24.24 18.21 22.08
C VAL A 101 25.27 19.00 22.89
N ALA A 102 26.37 18.37 23.31
CA ALA A 102 27.44 19.04 24.04
C ALA A 102 28.11 20.13 23.17
N GLU A 103 28.38 19.83 21.90
CA GLU A 103 28.95 20.78 20.94
C GLU A 103 28.01 21.98 20.71
N ASN A 104 26.72 21.72 20.50
CA ASN A 104 25.73 22.80 20.33
C ASN A 104 25.57 23.64 21.60
N ARG A 105 25.61 23.01 22.79
CA ARG A 105 25.57 23.72 24.07
C ARG A 105 26.81 24.60 24.26
N ALA A 106 28.00 24.13 23.88
CA ALA A 106 29.23 24.91 23.92
C ALA A 106 29.17 26.12 22.98
N LYS A 107 28.60 25.95 21.77
CA LYS A 107 28.37 27.05 20.81
C LYS A 107 27.31 28.03 21.28
N ALA A 108 26.32 27.58 22.04
CA ALA A 108 25.23 28.40 22.57
C ALA A 108 25.57 29.13 23.89
N ALA A 109 26.70 28.82 24.54
CA ALA A 109 27.12 29.53 25.74
C ALA A 109 27.51 30.98 25.41
N PRO A 110 26.81 32.00 25.96
CA PRO A 110 27.12 33.39 25.66
C PRO A 110 28.47 33.76 26.27
N GLY A 111 29.36 34.31 25.43
CA GLY A 111 30.58 34.97 25.90
C GLY A 111 30.23 35.98 26.99
N GLY A 112 30.73 35.74 28.20
CA GLY A 112 30.52 36.59 29.36
C GLY A 112 30.99 38.01 29.06
N ARG A 113 30.03 38.91 28.79
CA ARG A 113 30.25 40.35 28.90
C ARG A 113 30.33 40.69 30.38
N SER A 114 31.53 40.66 30.93
CA SER A 114 31.87 41.37 32.16
C SER A 114 31.70 42.86 31.89
N ARG A 115 30.52 43.42 32.18
CA ARG A 115 30.38 44.88 32.31
C ARG A 115 31.11 45.28 33.59
N LYS A 116 32.31 45.84 33.45
CA LYS A 116 32.92 46.68 34.48
C LYS A 116 32.09 47.96 34.57
N ALA A 117 31.44 48.18 35.71
CA ALA A 117 30.87 49.45 36.09
C ALA A 117 31.15 49.66 37.59
N ALA A 118 32.20 50.42 37.87
CA ALA A 118 32.45 51.26 39.06
C ALA A 118 33.81 51.93 38.86
#